data_AF-U2QV70-F1
#
_entry.id   AF-U2QV70-F1
#
_cell.length_a   1.000
_cell.length_b   1.000
_cell.length_c   1.000
_cell.angle_alpha   90.00
_cell.angle_beta   90.00
_cell.angle_gamma   90.00
#
_symmetry.space_group_name_H-M   'P 1'
#
loop_
_entity.id
_entity.type
_entity.pdbx_description
1 polymer ?
#
loop_
_entity_poly.entity_id
_entity_poly.type
_entity_poly.pdbx_seq_one_letter_code
_entity_poly.pdbx_strand_id
1 'polypeptide(L)'
;MKVSESLETAIKENDIKLIRQLLVDLLIFDKDLSKGEFLNTLNYVENKGIKVKEDKLIGELIYKENKELSLEDFSNAMTELTFNFCDERIEDVRKIGFYLENKKLSRKREKSTNVRVDIDKNNSKYKVAVATVGILVFLGYLYWINK
;
A
#
# COMPACT_ATOMS: atom_id res chain seq x y z
N MET A 1 1.46 -12.22 11.26
CA MET A 1 0.98 -10.88 11.66
C MET A 1 1.40 -10.64 13.10
N LYS A 2 2.17 -9.58 13.38
CA LYS A 2 2.52 -9.23 14.76
C LYS A 2 1.39 -8.35 15.29
N VAL A 3 0.49 -8.94 16.07
CA VAL A 3 -0.57 -8.20 16.76
C VAL A 3 0.09 -7.31 17.82
N SER A 4 -0.28 -6.03 17.88
CA SER A 4 0.28 -5.12 18.89
C SER A 4 -0.29 -5.44 20.27
N GLU A 5 0.49 -5.23 21.32
CA GLU A 5 0.02 -5.38 22.71
C GLU A 5 -1.18 -4.48 23.01
N SER A 6 -1.22 -3.30 22.40
CA SER A 6 -2.36 -2.37 22.49
C SER A 6 -3.64 -2.96 21.91
N LEU A 7 -3.57 -3.68 20.78
CA LEU A 7 -4.74 -4.31 20.19
C LEU A 7 -5.23 -5.49 21.04
N GLU A 8 -4.33 -6.32 21.55
CA GLU A 8 -4.70 -7.41 22.47
C GLU A 8 -5.35 -6.89 23.75
N THR A 9 -4.85 -5.79 24.30
CA THR A 9 -5.43 -5.13 25.47
C THR A 9 -6.82 -4.61 25.15
N ALA A 10 -6.99 -3.90 24.02
CA ALA A 10 -8.29 -3.38 23.58
C ALA A 10 -9.32 -4.49 23.33
N ILE A 11 -8.90 -5.62 22.74
CA ILE A 11 -9.72 -6.81 22.54
C ILE A 11 -10.16 -7.40 23.89
N LYS A 12 -9.23 -7.53 24.85
CA LYS A 12 -9.53 -8.08 26.18
C LYS A 12 -10.51 -7.20 26.97
N GLU A 13 -10.39 -5.89 26.82
CA GLU A 13 -11.24 -4.90 27.48
C GLU A 13 -12.55 -4.63 26.70
N ASN A 14 -12.69 -5.22 25.51
CA ASN A 14 -13.79 -4.97 24.57
C ASN A 14 -13.94 -3.47 24.24
N ASP A 15 -12.82 -2.74 24.17
CA ASP A 15 -12.77 -1.32 23.82
C ASP A 15 -12.88 -1.16 22.30
N ILE A 16 -14.13 -1.19 21.82
CA ILE A 16 -14.46 -1.05 20.40
C ILE A 16 -13.89 0.24 19.79
N LYS A 17 -13.84 1.32 20.58
CA LYS A 17 -13.36 2.63 20.11
C LYS A 17 -11.86 2.57 19.85
N LEU A 18 -11.09 2.00 20.79
CA LEU A 18 -9.65 1.84 20.61
C LEU A 18 -9.33 0.85 19.49
N ILE A 19 -10.09 -0.25 19.37
CA ILE A 19 -9.89 -1.20 18.26
C ILE A 19 -10.11 -0.51 16.90
N ARG A 20 -11.20 0.26 16.75
CA ARG A 20 -11.47 1.03 15.52
C ARG A 20 -10.34 2.01 15.21
N GLN A 21 -9.85 2.74 16.22
CA GLN A 21 -8.73 3.67 16.04
C GLN A 21 -7.47 2.96 15.56
N LEU A 22 -7.09 1.85 16.20
CA LEU A 22 -5.90 1.07 15.82
C LEU A 22 -6.02 0.51 14.39
N LEU A 23 -7.22 0.10 13.98
CA LEU A 23 -7.49 -0.32 12.60
C LEU A 23 -7.33 0.85 11.62
N VAL A 24 -7.86 2.03 11.93
CA VAL A 24 -7.72 3.22 11.08
C VAL A 24 -6.25 3.64 10.97
N ASP A 25 -5.47 3.55 12.04
CA ASP A 25 -4.04 3.90 12.02
C ASP A 25 -3.23 3.02 11.04
N LEU A 26 -3.63 1.77 10.81
CA LEU A 26 -3.01 0.90 9.79
C LEU A 26 -3.19 1.44 8.38
N LEU A 27 -4.31 2.12 8.09
CA LEU A 27 -4.63 2.68 6.77
C LEU A 27 -3.68 3.82 6.37
N ILE A 28 -3.04 4.48 7.33
CA ILE A 28 -2.03 5.51 7.08
C ILE A 28 -0.83 4.90 6.31
N PHE A 29 -0.48 3.65 6.64
CA PHE A 29 0.65 2.93 6.07
C PHE A 29 0.30 2.03 4.88
N ASP A 30 -0.99 1.70 4.70
CA ASP A 30 -1.54 0.84 3.65
C ASP A 30 -2.83 1.43 3.06
N LYS A 31 -2.70 2.60 2.42
CA LYS A 31 -3.84 3.43 1.99
C LYS A 31 -4.79 2.73 1.02
N ASP A 32 -4.24 1.89 0.14
CA ASP A 32 -4.99 1.15 -0.88
C ASP A 32 -5.36 -0.28 -0.45
N LEU A 33 -5.07 -0.63 0.81
CA LEU A 33 -5.28 -1.96 1.39
C LEU A 33 -4.54 -3.09 0.67
N SER A 34 -3.49 -2.77 -0.09
CA SER A 34 -2.78 -3.76 -0.91
C SER A 34 -1.85 -4.67 -0.10
N LYS A 35 -1.38 -4.23 1.07
CA LYS A 35 -0.50 -5.04 1.94
C LYS A 35 -1.28 -6.03 2.79
N GLY A 36 -2.58 -5.81 2.98
CA GLY A 36 -3.49 -6.71 3.67
C GLY A 36 -3.35 -6.72 5.19
N GLU A 37 -2.48 -5.90 5.78
CA GLU A 37 -2.31 -5.81 7.24
C GLU A 37 -3.61 -5.39 7.93
N PHE A 38 -4.30 -4.40 7.36
CA PHE A 38 -5.61 -3.97 7.84
C PHE A 38 -6.64 -5.10 7.79
N LEU A 39 -6.81 -5.76 6.64
CA LEU A 39 -7.81 -6.82 6.45
C LEU A 39 -7.53 -8.02 7.35
N ASN A 40 -6.26 -8.42 7.49
CA ASN A 40 -5.86 -9.50 8.38
C ASN A 40 -6.14 -9.16 9.85
N THR A 41 -5.91 -7.90 10.25
CA THR A 41 -6.15 -7.42 11.60
C THR A 41 -7.65 -7.33 11.92
N LEU A 42 -8.43 -6.81 10.97
CA LEU A 42 -9.89 -6.76 11.07
C LEU A 42 -10.49 -8.16 11.21
N ASN A 43 -10.09 -9.10 10.35
CA ASN A 43 -10.52 -10.49 10.42
C ASN A 43 -10.12 -11.14 11.75
N TYR A 44 -8.94 -10.84 12.28
CA TYR A 44 -8.51 -11.33 13.59
C TYR A 44 -9.46 -10.87 14.71
N VAL A 45 -9.80 -9.59 14.73
CA VAL A 45 -10.74 -9.01 15.70
C VAL A 45 -12.13 -9.65 15.58
N GLU A 46 -12.67 -9.77 14.36
CA GLU A 46 -14.00 -10.35 14.13
C GLU A 46 -14.04 -11.84 14.54
N ASN A 47 -12.96 -12.59 14.29
CA ASN A 47 -12.82 -13.99 14.73
C ASN A 47 -12.77 -14.15 16.26
N LYS A 48 -12.50 -13.08 17.02
CA LYS A 48 -12.64 -13.06 18.49
C LYS A 48 -14.08 -12.82 18.95
N GLY A 49 -15.03 -12.72 18.01
CA GLY A 49 -16.44 -12.45 18.30
C GLY A 49 -16.75 -10.98 18.58
N ILE A 50 -15.80 -10.08 18.29
CA ILE A 50 -15.98 -8.64 18.51
C ILE A 50 -16.56 -8.01 17.24
N LYS A 51 -17.79 -7.50 17.35
CA LYS A 51 -18.44 -6.75 16.28
C LYS A 51 -17.93 -5.31 16.28
N VAL A 52 -16.97 -5.01 15.42
CA VAL A 52 -16.44 -3.65 15.24
C VAL A 52 -17.15 -2.86 14.14
N LYS A 53 -17.80 -3.53 13.19
CA LYS A 53 -18.50 -2.87 12.10
C LYS A 53 -19.94 -2.48 12.46
N GLU A 54 -20.33 -1.29 12.06
CA GLU A 54 -21.71 -0.86 11.99
C GLU A 54 -22.41 -1.54 10.81
N ASP A 55 -23.69 -1.88 10.96
CA ASP A 55 -24.46 -2.61 9.94
C ASP A 55 -24.85 -1.75 8.73
N LYS A 56 -24.76 -0.42 8.88
CA LYS A 56 -25.24 0.54 7.87
C LYS A 56 -24.28 1.71 7.77
N LEU A 57 -24.17 2.20 6.53
CA LEU A 57 -23.59 3.50 6.24
C LEU A 57 -24.43 4.62 6.87
N ILE A 58 -23.73 5.57 7.49
CA ILE A 58 -24.28 6.84 7.98
C ILE A 58 -23.59 7.98 7.23
N GLY A 59 -24.38 8.84 6.59
CA GLY A 59 -23.89 9.97 5.81
C GLY A 59 -23.51 9.62 4.37
N GLU A 60 -22.74 10.51 3.73
CA GLU A 60 -22.31 10.36 2.33
C GLU A 60 -20.86 9.87 2.23
N LEU A 61 -20.58 9.06 1.20
CA LEU A 61 -19.23 8.68 0.81
C LEU A 61 -18.49 9.85 0.13
N ILE A 62 -17.17 9.89 0.30
CA ILE A 62 -16.34 10.97 -0.23
C ILE A 62 -15.92 10.69 -1.66
N TYR A 63 -15.66 9.41 -1.99
CA TYR A 63 -15.36 9.00 -3.34
C TYR A 63 -16.56 9.30 -4.26
N LYS A 64 -16.27 10.05 -5.32
CA LYS A 64 -17.20 10.30 -6.42
C LYS A 64 -16.47 9.97 -7.72
N GLU A 65 -17.11 9.18 -8.58
CA GLU A 65 -16.56 8.85 -9.88
C GLU A 65 -16.30 10.14 -10.67
N ASN A 66 -15.19 10.20 -11.40
CA ASN A 66 -14.75 11.37 -12.18
C ASN A 66 -14.37 12.63 -11.39
N LYS A 67 -14.29 12.57 -10.06
CA LYS A 67 -13.72 13.65 -9.23
C LYS A 67 -12.19 13.47 -9.12
N GLU A 68 -11.45 14.57 -9.25
CA GLU A 68 -10.03 14.57 -8.87
C GLU A 68 -9.91 14.49 -7.34
N LEU A 69 -9.30 13.42 -6.85
CA LEU A 69 -9.15 13.19 -5.41
C LEU A 69 -7.79 13.71 -4.92
N SER A 70 -7.82 14.20 -3.68
CA SER A 70 -6.70 14.79 -2.97
C SER A 70 -6.36 14.03 -1.69
N LEU A 71 -5.24 14.39 -1.06
CA LEU A 71 -4.89 13.89 0.28
C LEU A 71 -5.88 14.36 1.35
N GLU A 72 -6.53 15.51 1.14
CA GLU A 72 -7.57 16.02 2.02
C GLU A 72 -8.83 15.14 1.94
N ASP A 73 -9.25 14.74 0.75
CA ASP A 73 -10.36 13.79 0.59
C ASP A 73 -10.07 12.46 1.30
N PHE A 74 -8.82 11.98 1.24
CA PHE A 74 -8.40 10.79 1.98
C PHE A 74 -8.45 10.99 3.50
N SER A 75 -7.96 12.14 3.98
CA SER A 75 -8.02 12.49 5.42
C SER A 75 -9.46 12.57 5.92
N ASN A 76 -10.35 13.16 5.12
CA ASN A 76 -11.76 13.25 5.44
C ASN A 76 -12.38 11.85 5.46
N ALA A 77 -12.01 10.96 4.52
CA ALA A 77 -12.59 9.61 4.45
C ALA A 77 -12.15 8.76 5.65
N MET A 78 -10.89 8.89 6.09
CA MET A 78 -10.41 8.26 7.33
C MET A 78 -11.15 8.80 8.56
N THR A 79 -11.40 10.12 8.61
CA THR A 79 -12.13 10.76 9.71
C THR A 79 -13.56 10.22 9.80
N GLU A 80 -14.26 10.16 8.66
CA GLU A 80 -15.61 9.60 8.57
C GLU A 80 -15.66 8.11 8.93
N LEU A 81 -14.63 7.33 8.57
CA LEU A 81 -14.53 5.92 8.93
C LEU A 81 -14.43 5.71 10.46
N THR A 82 -13.79 6.65 11.20
CA THR A 82 -13.75 6.62 12.67
C THR A 82 -15.13 6.84 13.29
N PHE A 83 -16.00 7.63 12.65
CA PHE A 83 -17.36 7.90 13.13
C PHE A 83 -18.36 6.79 12.77
N ASN A 84 -18.24 6.22 11.57
CA ASN A 84 -19.09 5.13 11.11
C ASN A 84 -18.22 4.05 10.46
N PHE A 85 -17.78 3.10 11.28
CA PHE A 85 -16.91 2.01 10.83
C PHE A 85 -17.75 0.94 10.13
N CYS A 86 -18.00 1.07 8.83
CA CYS A 86 -18.79 0.12 8.02
C CYS A 86 -18.04 -0.29 6.74
N ASP A 87 -18.51 -1.35 6.07
CA ASP A 87 -17.87 -1.88 4.86
C ASP A 87 -17.83 -0.84 3.72
N GLU A 88 -18.89 -0.04 3.57
CA GLU A 88 -18.96 1.01 2.55
C GLU A 88 -17.88 2.09 2.78
N ARG A 89 -17.62 2.48 4.04
CA ARG A 89 -16.57 3.46 4.39
C ARG A 89 -15.17 2.89 4.23
N ILE A 90 -14.96 1.62 4.55
CA ILE A 90 -13.68 0.93 4.32
C ILE A 90 -13.36 0.93 2.82
N GLU A 91 -14.36 0.61 1.99
CA GLU A 91 -14.22 0.61 0.53
C GLU A 91 -14.01 2.02 -0.04
N ASP A 92 -14.66 3.05 0.53
CA ASP A 92 -14.46 4.45 0.19
C ASP A 92 -13.00 4.88 0.38
N VAL A 93 -12.44 4.60 1.57
CA VAL A 93 -11.02 4.87 1.87
C VAL A 93 -10.10 4.12 0.92
N ARG A 94 -10.38 2.84 0.66
CA ARG A 94 -9.59 2.01 -0.26
C ARG A 94 -9.54 2.59 -1.67
N LYS A 95 -10.69 3.00 -2.21
CA LYS A 95 -10.78 3.60 -3.55
C LYS A 95 -9.98 4.90 -3.65
N ILE A 96 -10.09 5.76 -2.64
CA ILE A 96 -9.36 7.03 -2.61
C ILE A 96 -7.85 6.77 -2.48
N GLY A 97 -7.45 5.87 -1.58
CA GLY A 97 -6.04 5.48 -1.42
C GLY A 97 -5.43 4.91 -2.70
N PHE A 98 -6.15 4.00 -3.37
CA PHE A 98 -5.73 3.44 -4.65
C PHE A 98 -5.59 4.50 -5.75
N TYR A 99 -6.55 5.45 -5.84
CA TYR A 99 -6.44 6.55 -6.79
C TYR A 99 -5.17 7.39 -6.56
N LEU A 100 -4.88 7.72 -5.31
CA LEU A 100 -3.73 8.56 -4.95
C LEU A 100 -2.39 7.86 -5.22
N GLU A 101 -2.26 6.58 -4.92
CA GLU A 101 -1.04 5.82 -5.20
C GLU A 101 -0.80 5.66 -6.71
N ASN A 102 -1.84 5.39 -7.50
CA ASN A 102 -1.69 5.31 -8.96
C ASN A 102 -1.34 6.66 -9.60
N LYS A 103 -1.91 7.75 -9.10
CA LYS A 103 -1.56 9.11 -9.54
C LYS A 103 -0.10 9.47 -9.22
N LYS A 104 0.45 8.96 -8.12
CA LYS A 104 1.87 9.11 -7.78
C LYS A 104 2.75 8.31 -8.73
N LEU A 105 2.33 7.09 -9.10
CA LEU A 105 3.05 6.25 -10.05
C LEU A 105 3.06 6.84 -11.47
N SER A 106 1.94 7.38 -11.97
CA SER A 106 1.88 8.04 -13.28
C SER A 106 2.80 9.25 -13.37
N ARG A 107 2.79 10.12 -12.35
CA ARG A 107 3.70 11.28 -12.24
C ARG A 107 5.17 10.85 -12.18
N LYS A 108 5.50 9.74 -11.52
CA LYS A 108 6.87 9.20 -11.49
C LYS A 108 7.32 8.72 -12.87
N ARG A 109 6.44 8.06 -13.62
CA ARG A 109 6.71 7.62 -15.00
C ARG A 109 6.92 8.80 -15.94
N GLU A 110 6.06 9.81 -15.91
CA GLU A 110 6.20 11.01 -16.74
C GLU A 110 7.51 11.77 -16.47
N LYS A 111 7.93 11.88 -15.20
CA LYS A 111 9.24 12.46 -14.85
C LYS A 111 10.41 11.64 -15.38
N SER A 112 10.30 10.31 -15.40
CA SER A 112 11.35 9.45 -15.98
C SER A 112 11.42 9.50 -17.51
N THR A 113 10.32 9.84 -18.19
CA THR A 113 10.27 9.97 -19.66
C THR A 113 10.68 11.37 -20.14
N ASN A 114 10.63 12.40 -19.28
CA ASN A 114 11.04 13.77 -19.59
C ASN A 114 12.52 14.09 -19.29
N VAL A 115 13.33 13.10 -18.91
CA VAL A 115 14.78 13.23 -19.03
C VAL A 115 15.12 13.11 -20.51
N ARG A 116 15.02 14.22 -21.24
CA ARG A 116 15.73 14.38 -22.52
C ARG A 116 17.20 14.18 -22.20
N VAL A 117 17.71 13.02 -22.59
CA VAL A 117 19.14 12.80 -22.70
C VAL A 117 19.58 13.68 -23.86
N ASP A 118 20.07 14.88 -23.56
CA ASP A 118 20.95 15.60 -24.48
C ASP A 118 22.22 14.77 -24.56
N ILE A 119 22.22 13.79 -25.47
CA ILE A 119 23.43 13.07 -25.86
C ILE A 119 24.25 14.08 -26.65
N ASP A 120 25.07 14.83 -25.92
CA ASP A 120 26.12 15.63 -26.50
C ASP A 120 27.07 14.69 -27.25
N LYS A 121 27.02 14.81 -28.57
CA LYS A 121 27.59 13.87 -29.52
C LYS A 121 29.03 14.28 -29.79
N ASN A 122 29.91 14.21 -28.78
CA ASN A 122 31.35 14.36 -28.97
C ASN A 122 32.15 13.89 -27.75
N ASN A 123 32.51 12.61 -27.70
CA ASN A 123 33.91 12.23 -27.88
C ASN A 123 34.10 10.71 -27.93
N SER A 124 34.84 10.29 -28.95
CA SER A 124 35.37 8.94 -29.11
C SER A 124 36.32 8.59 -27.96
N LYS A 125 36.23 7.36 -27.43
CA LYS A 125 37.37 6.41 -27.25
C LYS A 125 37.14 5.23 -26.29
N TYR A 126 35.96 4.61 -26.20
CA TYR A 126 35.89 3.27 -25.57
C TYR A 126 34.94 2.35 -26.36
N LYS A 127 35.48 1.73 -27.41
CA LYS A 127 34.82 0.62 -28.10
C LYS A 127 35.06 -0.67 -27.30
N VAL A 128 33.95 -1.28 -26.85
CA VAL A 128 33.73 -2.72 -26.67
C VAL A 128 34.66 -3.45 -25.68
N ALA A 129 34.20 -3.60 -24.44
CA ALA A 129 34.56 -4.72 -23.58
C ALA A 129 33.35 -5.07 -22.69
N VAL A 130 32.24 -5.44 -23.33
CA VAL A 130 31.08 -6.03 -22.65
C VAL A 130 31.00 -7.48 -23.12
N ALA A 131 30.97 -8.40 -22.16
CA ALA A 131 30.69 -9.83 -22.30
C ALA A 131 31.83 -10.77 -22.76
N THR A 132 32.79 -11.06 -21.87
CA THR A 132 33.51 -12.36 -21.91
C THR A 132 33.87 -12.97 -20.54
N VAL A 133 33.76 -12.26 -19.41
CA VAL A 133 34.25 -12.79 -18.12
C VAL A 133 33.22 -13.66 -17.36
N GLY A 134 31.92 -13.51 -17.61
CA GLY A 134 30.87 -14.23 -16.87
C GLY A 134 30.63 -15.69 -17.29
N ILE A 135 31.05 -16.10 -18.50
CA ILE A 135 30.74 -17.44 -19.03
C ILE A 135 31.74 -18.51 -18.54
N LEU A 136 32.99 -18.14 -18.25
CA LEU A 136 34.00 -19.09 -17.77
C LEU A 136 33.79 -19.50 -16.30
N VAL A 137 33.22 -18.63 -15.47
CA VAL A 137 32.92 -18.96 -14.06
C VAL A 137 31.73 -19.91 -13.96
N PHE A 138 30.76 -19.82 -14.87
CA PHE A 138 29.57 -20.69 -14.83
C PHE A 138 29.85 -22.12 -15.33
N LEU A 139 30.71 -22.27 -16.35
CA LEU A 139 31.10 -23.60 -16.84
C LEU A 139 32.07 -24.34 -15.91
N GLY A 140 32.95 -23.63 -15.19
CA GLY A 140 33.82 -24.22 -14.18
C GLY A 140 33.05 -24.76 -12.97
N TYR A 141 32.00 -24.06 -12.55
CA TYR A 141 31.16 -24.47 -11.41
C TYR A 141 30.33 -25.73 -11.71
N LEU A 142 29.82 -25.86 -12.94
CA LEU A 142 29.09 -27.04 -13.39
C LEU A 142 29.96 -28.31 -13.52
N TYR A 143 31.24 -28.17 -13.86
CA TYR A 143 32.16 -29.32 -13.94
C TYR A 143 32.55 -29.88 -12.56
N TRP A 144 32.51 -29.06 -11.50
CA TRP A 144 32.88 -29.49 -10.15
C TRP A 144 31.75 -30.20 -9.39
N ILE A 145 30.48 -29.90 -9.70
CA ILE A 145 29.32 -30.54 -9.03
C ILE A 145 29.03 -31.96 -9.56
N ASN A 146 29.50 -32.29 -10.77
CA ASN A 146 29.20 -33.57 -11.43
C ASN A 146 30.34 -34.61 -11.33
N LYS A 147 31.23 -34.49 -10.34
CA LYS A 147 32.29 -35.48 -10.06
C LYS A 147 32.28 -35.87 -8.59
#